data_AF-A0A4Y4LYQ6-F1
#
_entry.id   AF-A0A4Y4LYQ6-F1
#
_cell.length_a   1.000
_cell.length_b   1.000
_cell.length_c   1.000
_cell.angle_alpha   90.00
_cell.angle_beta   90.00
_cell.angle_gamma   90.00
#
_symmetry.space_group_name_H-M   'P 1'
#
loop_
_entity.id
_entity.type
_entity.pdbx_description
1 polymer ?
#
loop_
_entity_poly.entity_id
_entity_poly.type
_entity_poly.pdbx_seq_one_letter_code
_entity_poly.pdbx_strand_id
1 'polypeptide(L)'
;MKMKSFPFIITVFFLVLSISVFSQKTAALNSLLDRNSEFIFPQTADKISRALNIKPVFYEDANEEKYVKWPMKTGLEMYSSLGKDNTVNEMFFATSDNKPLVVEGLPFGLIMNKSTLQDCKTKFSKYGAKTQKMGTGSEFPGGSKLIFKKGRHYATLHFDSKNLLKSLSLTTEVINPAAN
;
A
#
# COMPACT_ATOMS: atom_id res chain seq x y z
N MET A 1 -11.44 -3.96 -59.06
CA MET A 1 -12.48 -3.94 -58.00
C MET A 1 -11.79 -3.83 -56.66
N LYS A 2 -12.19 -2.86 -55.82
CA LYS A 2 -11.49 -2.41 -54.60
C LYS A 2 -11.41 -3.49 -53.51
N MET A 3 -10.25 -3.55 -52.84
CA MET A 3 -10.01 -4.26 -51.57
C MET A 3 -11.12 -3.97 -50.55
N LYS A 4 -11.60 -5.03 -49.88
CA LYS A 4 -12.33 -4.91 -48.60
C LYS A 4 -11.59 -5.68 -47.52
N SER A 5 -10.48 -5.12 -47.05
CA SER A 5 -9.80 -5.52 -45.82
C SER A 5 -10.52 -4.84 -44.64
N PHE A 6 -11.70 -5.32 -44.23
CA PHE A 6 -12.42 -4.70 -43.11
C PHE A 6 -13.35 -5.67 -42.38
N PRO A 7 -12.79 -6.71 -41.73
CA PRO A 7 -13.37 -7.04 -40.41
C PRO A 7 -12.34 -7.37 -39.31
N PHE A 8 -11.02 -7.28 -39.57
CA PHE A 8 -10.03 -7.73 -38.58
C PHE A 8 -9.65 -6.66 -37.53
N ILE A 9 -9.86 -5.38 -37.83
CA ILE A 9 -9.44 -4.26 -36.96
C ILE A 9 -10.41 -4.03 -35.79
N ILE A 10 -11.69 -4.41 -35.94
CA ILE A 10 -12.73 -4.12 -34.93
C ILE A 10 -12.62 -5.05 -33.71
N THR A 11 -12.19 -6.30 -33.90
CA THR A 11 -12.06 -7.27 -32.80
C THR A 11 -10.89 -6.95 -31.87
N VAL A 12 -9.81 -6.36 -32.39
CA VAL A 12 -8.63 -5.97 -31.58
C VAL A 12 -8.95 -4.76 -30.69
N PHE A 13 -9.82 -3.85 -31.14
CA PHE A 13 -10.18 -2.66 -30.37
C PHE A 13 -11.00 -2.99 -29.10
N PHE A 14 -11.85 -4.03 -29.15
CA PHE A 14 -12.64 -4.46 -27.98
C PHE A 14 -11.83 -5.21 -26.92
N LEU A 15 -10.69 -5.81 -27.28
CA LEU A 15 -9.81 -6.52 -26.35
C LEU A 15 -8.94 -5.57 -25.51
N VAL A 16 -8.75 -4.32 -25.95
CA VAL A 16 -7.92 -3.33 -25.24
C VAL A 16 -8.74 -2.53 -24.20
N LEU A 17 -10.06 -2.49 -24.33
CA LEU A 17 -10.94 -1.76 -23.39
C LEU A 17 -11.26 -2.50 -22.09
N SER A 18 -10.95 -3.79 -21.96
CA SER A 18 -11.33 -4.60 -20.80
C SER A 18 -10.34 -4.55 -19.62
N ILE A 19 -9.31 -3.69 -19.68
CA ILE A 19 -8.37 -3.47 -18.56
C ILE A 19 -8.39 -2.02 -18.10
N SER A 20 -9.58 -1.45 -17.87
CA SER A 20 -9.69 -0.17 -17.19
C SER A 20 -9.34 -0.33 -15.70
N VAL A 21 -8.05 -0.34 -15.39
CA VAL A 21 -7.57 -0.20 -14.02
C VAL A 21 -7.76 1.27 -13.63
N PHE A 22 -8.82 1.56 -12.88
CA PHE A 22 -9.08 2.89 -12.35
C PHE A 22 -7.92 3.30 -11.43
N SER A 23 -7.16 4.31 -11.84
CA SER A 23 -6.18 4.97 -10.95
C SER A 23 -6.88 6.04 -10.14
N GLN A 24 -6.76 5.98 -8.81
CA GLN A 24 -7.30 6.98 -7.91
C GLN A 24 -6.16 7.72 -7.22
N LYS A 25 -6.11 9.04 -7.42
CA LYS A 25 -5.14 9.92 -6.77
C LYS A 25 -5.66 10.34 -5.40
N THR A 26 -4.94 9.98 -4.33
CA THR A 26 -5.34 10.31 -2.95
C THR A 26 -4.72 11.65 -2.50
N ALA A 27 -5.27 12.78 -2.97
CA ALA A 27 -4.77 14.11 -2.60
C ALA A 27 -4.72 14.35 -1.08
N ALA A 28 -5.62 13.73 -0.31
CA ALA A 28 -5.65 13.80 1.15
C ALA A 28 -4.41 13.17 1.81
N LEU A 29 -3.84 12.10 1.23
CA LEU A 29 -2.66 11.43 1.78
C LEU A 29 -1.45 12.34 1.79
N ASN A 30 -1.30 13.19 0.78
CA ASN A 30 -0.16 14.12 0.67
C ASN A 30 -0.03 15.04 1.89
N SER A 31 -1.14 15.38 2.55
CA SER A 31 -1.12 16.21 3.76
C SER A 31 -0.55 15.50 5.00
N LEU A 32 -0.47 14.17 4.95
CA LEU A 32 0.12 13.32 5.98
C LEU A 32 1.58 12.98 5.70
N LEU A 33 2.10 13.40 4.53
CA LEU A 33 3.48 13.15 4.11
C LEU A 33 4.35 14.39 4.31
N ASP A 34 5.64 14.16 4.56
CA ASP A 34 6.65 15.21 4.56
C ASP A 34 7.11 15.55 3.12
N ARG A 35 8.03 16.51 3.00
CA ARG A 35 8.62 16.92 1.70
C ARG A 35 9.39 15.80 0.98
N ASN A 36 9.75 14.73 1.68
CA ASN A 36 10.42 13.55 1.12
C ASN A 36 9.43 12.42 0.79
N SER A 37 8.13 12.73 0.83
CA SER A 37 7.01 11.80 0.67
C SER A 37 6.99 10.70 1.73
N GLU A 38 7.48 10.94 2.94
CA GLU A 38 7.42 10.00 4.06
C GLU A 38 6.24 10.28 4.97
N PHE A 39 5.61 9.25 5.52
CA PHE A 39 4.55 9.45 6.50
C PHE A 39 5.12 10.11 7.76
N ILE A 40 4.45 11.16 8.24
CA ILE A 40 4.90 11.91 9.41
C ILE A 40 4.53 11.13 10.68
N PHE A 41 5.52 10.88 11.54
CA PHE A 41 5.34 10.30 12.88
C PHE A 41 6.05 11.15 13.96
N PRO A 42 5.59 11.11 15.22
CA PRO A 42 4.30 10.58 15.66
C PRO A 42 3.14 11.51 15.26
N GLN A 43 1.92 10.97 15.17
CA GLN A 43 0.69 11.75 14.99
C GLN A 43 -0.44 11.20 15.88
N THR A 44 -1.53 11.94 16.05
CA THR A 44 -2.72 11.42 16.74
C THR A 44 -3.75 10.93 15.74
N ALA A 45 -4.57 9.95 16.14
CA ALA A 45 -5.65 9.45 15.29
C ALA A 45 -6.60 10.57 14.84
N ASP A 46 -6.86 11.55 15.71
CA ASP A 46 -7.70 12.71 15.41
C ASP A 46 -7.07 13.63 14.35
N LYS A 47 -5.76 13.90 14.42
CA LYS A 47 -5.06 14.69 13.40
C LYS A 47 -5.12 14.02 12.03
N ILE A 48 -4.93 12.71 11.98
CA ILE A 48 -5.03 11.92 10.74
C ILE A 48 -6.46 11.98 10.20
N SER A 49 -7.46 11.76 11.06
CA SER A 49 -8.88 11.80 10.69
C SER A 49 -9.29 13.14 10.09
N ARG A 50 -8.84 14.25 10.71
CA ARG A 50 -9.09 15.62 10.23
C ARG A 50 -8.44 15.87 8.87
N ALA A 51 -7.20 15.43 8.67
CA ALA A 51 -6.50 15.57 7.40
C ALA A 51 -7.15 14.75 6.27
N LEU A 52 -7.65 13.55 6.58
CA LEU A 52 -8.34 12.70 5.63
C LEU A 52 -9.81 13.09 5.40
N ASN A 53 -10.39 13.89 6.29
CA ASN A 53 -11.83 14.13 6.38
C ASN A 53 -12.64 12.81 6.42
N ILE A 54 -12.18 11.86 7.23
CA ILE A 54 -12.75 10.52 7.38
C ILE A 54 -13.00 10.25 8.86
N LYS A 55 -14.16 9.63 9.17
CA LYS A 55 -14.45 9.14 10.51
C LYS A 55 -13.60 7.88 10.79
N PRO A 56 -12.76 7.87 11.84
CA PRO A 56 -12.02 6.68 12.23
C PRO A 56 -12.96 5.62 12.79
N VAL A 57 -12.59 4.34 12.61
CA VAL A 57 -13.22 3.20 13.27
C VAL A 57 -12.23 2.62 14.26
N PHE A 58 -12.57 2.71 15.55
CA PHE A 58 -11.77 2.14 16.63
C PHE A 58 -12.24 0.72 16.93
N TYR A 59 -11.31 -0.17 17.21
CA TYR A 59 -11.58 -1.56 17.60
C TYR A 59 -10.46 -2.09 18.50
N GLU A 60 -10.76 -3.16 19.22
CA GLU A 60 -9.81 -3.86 20.08
C GLU A 60 -9.69 -5.31 19.58
N ASP A 61 -8.49 -5.88 19.69
CA ASP A 61 -8.28 -7.30 19.44
C ASP A 61 -8.50 -8.15 20.71
N ALA A 62 -8.29 -9.46 20.59
CA ALA A 62 -8.47 -10.38 21.71
C ALA A 62 -7.44 -10.19 22.85
N ASN A 63 -6.38 -9.41 22.62
CA ASN A 63 -5.35 -9.09 23.60
C ASN A 63 -5.55 -7.67 24.19
N GLU A 64 -6.73 -7.07 23.99
CA GLU A 64 -7.05 -5.70 24.41
C GLU A 64 -6.18 -4.62 23.76
N GLU A 65 -5.47 -4.95 22.67
CA GLU A 65 -4.71 -3.98 21.92
C GLU A 65 -5.67 -3.13 21.09
N LYS A 66 -5.50 -1.81 21.20
CA LYS A 66 -6.37 -0.83 20.56
C LYS A 66 -5.86 -0.51 19.17
N TYR A 67 -6.78 -0.49 18.23
CA TYR A 67 -6.51 -0.17 16.84
C TYR A 67 -7.46 0.90 16.33
N VAL A 68 -7.02 1.55 15.26
CA VAL A 68 -7.84 2.46 14.47
C VAL A 68 -7.68 2.10 12.99
N LYS A 69 -8.79 2.19 12.25
CA LYS A 69 -8.79 2.14 10.79
C LYS A 69 -9.51 3.33 10.17
N TRP A 70 -9.02 3.77 9.02
CA TRP A 70 -9.61 4.79 8.16
C TRP A 70 -10.02 4.14 6.83
N PRO A 71 -11.30 3.76 6.68
CA PRO A 71 -11.79 3.18 5.44
C PRO A 71 -11.96 4.29 4.40
N MET A 72 -11.00 4.43 3.48
CA MET A 72 -11.12 5.43 2.43
C MET A 72 -12.13 5.00 1.38
N LYS A 73 -12.91 5.95 0.88
CA LYS A 73 -13.80 5.74 -0.29
C LYS A 73 -13.03 5.25 -1.52
N THR A 74 -11.71 5.47 -1.53
CA THR A 74 -10.82 5.04 -2.59
C THR A 74 -10.42 3.57 -2.51
N GLY A 75 -11.05 2.75 -1.67
CA GLY A 75 -10.69 1.34 -1.47
C GLY A 75 -9.33 1.10 -0.82
N LEU A 76 -8.62 2.16 -0.46
CA LEU A 76 -7.45 2.11 0.42
C LEU A 76 -7.94 2.04 1.85
N GLU A 77 -7.41 1.08 2.60
CA GLU A 77 -7.54 1.03 4.04
C GLU A 77 -6.21 1.44 4.67
N MET A 78 -6.30 2.41 5.58
CA MET A 78 -5.22 2.73 6.49
C MET A 78 -5.58 2.21 7.87
N TYR A 79 -4.63 1.60 8.58
CA TYR A 79 -4.83 1.18 9.95
C TYR A 79 -3.53 1.27 10.76
N SER A 80 -3.67 1.29 12.08
CA SER A 80 -2.56 1.36 13.04
C SER A 80 -2.99 0.82 14.39
N SER A 81 -2.07 0.24 15.14
CA SER A 81 -2.19 0.15 16.60
C SER A 81 -2.18 1.56 17.21
N LEU A 82 -2.74 1.69 18.41
CA LEU A 82 -2.79 2.94 19.16
C LEU A 82 -1.94 2.84 20.41
N GLY A 83 -0.95 3.73 20.50
CA GLY A 83 -0.22 3.97 21.73
C GLY A 83 -1.01 4.84 22.71
N LYS A 84 -0.32 5.27 23.77
CA LYS A 84 -0.87 6.20 24.76
C LYS A 84 -1.44 7.46 24.09
N ASP A 85 -2.57 7.95 24.59
CA ASP A 85 -3.27 9.14 24.09
C ASP A 85 -3.67 9.07 22.60
N ASN A 86 -3.96 7.85 22.11
CA ASN A 86 -4.28 7.56 20.70
C ASN A 86 -3.16 8.01 19.73
N THR A 87 -1.92 7.87 20.17
CA THR A 87 -0.73 8.17 19.36
C THR A 87 -0.48 7.06 18.35
N VAL A 88 -0.20 7.47 17.13
CA VAL A 88 0.13 6.64 15.97
C VAL A 88 1.63 6.76 15.71
N ASN A 89 2.34 5.65 15.88
CA ASN A 89 3.79 5.52 15.65
C ASN A 89 4.15 4.57 14.50
N GLU A 90 3.15 3.88 13.98
CA GLU A 90 3.22 3.00 12.83
C GLU A 90 2.03 3.26 11.91
N MET A 91 2.10 2.76 10.68
CA MET A 91 1.00 2.90 9.74
C MET A 91 1.04 1.76 8.73
N PHE A 92 -0.12 1.18 8.48
CA PHE A 92 -0.31 0.14 7.48
C PHE A 92 -1.26 0.63 6.39
N PHE A 93 -0.95 0.24 5.15
CA PHE A 93 -1.71 0.57 3.95
C PHE A 93 -1.99 -0.71 3.19
N ALA A 94 -3.27 -0.98 2.93
CA ALA A 94 -3.72 -2.14 2.15
C ALA A 94 -4.95 -1.76 1.30
N THR A 95 -5.27 -2.54 0.27
CA THR A 95 -6.59 -2.42 -0.38
C THR A 95 -7.62 -3.30 0.31
N SER A 96 -8.81 -2.76 0.57
CA SER A 96 -9.92 -3.57 1.07
C SER A 96 -10.24 -4.73 0.11
N ASP A 97 -10.38 -5.94 0.64
CA ASP A 97 -10.71 -7.17 -0.09
C ASP A 97 -9.76 -7.52 -1.26
N ASN A 98 -8.50 -7.06 -1.23
CA ASN A 98 -7.53 -7.28 -2.31
C ASN A 98 -8.03 -6.85 -3.71
N LYS A 99 -8.93 -5.86 -3.77
CA LYS A 99 -9.45 -5.34 -5.04
C LYS A 99 -8.30 -4.83 -5.91
N PRO A 100 -8.30 -5.07 -7.24
CA PRO A 100 -7.23 -4.66 -8.15
C PRO A 100 -7.31 -3.15 -8.47
N LEU A 101 -7.39 -2.31 -7.44
CA LEU A 101 -7.54 -0.88 -7.54
C LEU A 101 -6.17 -0.21 -7.45
N VAL A 102 -5.84 0.65 -8.42
CA VAL A 102 -4.59 1.39 -8.40
C VAL A 102 -4.75 2.64 -7.54
N VAL A 103 -3.96 2.71 -6.48
CA VAL A 103 -4.00 3.82 -5.51
C VAL A 103 -2.66 4.54 -5.52
N GLU A 104 -2.68 5.78 -5.97
CA GLU A 104 -1.51 6.66 -6.03
C GLU A 104 -1.41 7.54 -4.77
N GLY A 105 -0.21 8.03 -4.48
CA GLY A 105 0.04 8.96 -3.36
C GLY A 105 0.51 8.28 -2.08
N LEU A 106 0.85 6.99 -2.11
CA LEU A 106 1.41 6.30 -0.95
C LEU A 106 2.79 6.86 -0.58
N PRO A 107 3.23 6.65 0.68
CA PRO A 107 4.57 6.99 1.12
C PRO A 107 5.65 6.48 0.16
N PHE A 108 6.73 7.25 0.08
CA PHE A 108 7.84 7.11 -0.84
C PHE A 108 7.46 7.22 -2.32
N GLY A 109 6.29 7.76 -2.65
CA GLY A 109 5.77 7.82 -4.02
C GLY A 109 5.52 6.42 -4.58
N LEU A 110 5.01 5.52 -3.74
CA LEU A 110 4.55 4.19 -4.14
C LEU A 110 3.13 4.27 -4.69
N ILE A 111 2.78 3.26 -5.49
CA ILE A 111 1.46 3.13 -6.09
C ILE A 111 0.98 1.70 -5.85
N MET A 112 -0.11 1.55 -5.10
CA MET A 112 -0.72 0.25 -4.83
C MET A 112 -1.15 -0.42 -6.12
N ASN A 113 -0.97 -1.74 -6.22
CA ASN A 113 -1.31 -2.55 -7.40
C ASN A 113 -0.59 -2.15 -8.71
N LYS A 114 0.44 -1.29 -8.64
CA LYS A 114 1.21 -0.86 -9.82
C LYS A 114 2.73 -0.86 -9.59
N SER A 115 3.20 -0.44 -8.41
CA SER A 115 4.63 -0.50 -8.09
C SER A 115 5.10 -1.96 -8.10
N THR A 116 6.17 -2.23 -8.84
CA THR A 116 6.73 -3.57 -8.97
C THR A 116 7.86 -3.83 -7.97
N LEU A 117 8.11 -5.10 -7.65
CA LEU A 117 9.26 -5.51 -6.84
C LEU A 117 10.57 -4.98 -7.42
N GLN A 118 10.75 -5.07 -8.74
CA GLN A 118 12.00 -4.67 -9.39
C GLN A 118 12.21 -3.15 -9.30
N ASP A 119 11.17 -2.35 -9.52
CA ASP A 119 11.24 -0.89 -9.38
C ASP A 119 11.60 -0.50 -7.93
N CYS A 120 10.99 -1.18 -6.96
CA CYS A 120 11.25 -0.94 -5.55
C CYS A 120 12.68 -1.33 -5.14
N LYS A 121 13.20 -2.47 -5.63
CA LYS A 121 14.60 -2.87 -5.41
C LYS A 121 15.57 -1.82 -5.91
N THR A 122 15.36 -1.32 -7.13
CA THR A 122 16.20 -0.26 -7.70
C THR A 122 16.09 1.02 -6.86
N LYS A 123 14.87 1.48 -6.61
CA LYS A 123 14.58 2.74 -5.89
C LYS A 123 15.12 2.77 -4.45
N PHE A 124 15.05 1.64 -3.76
CA PHE A 124 15.42 1.54 -2.34
C PHE A 124 16.75 0.83 -2.08
N SER A 125 17.52 0.49 -3.13
CA SER A 125 18.85 -0.12 -3.02
C SER A 125 19.79 0.65 -2.09
N LYS A 126 19.79 1.98 -2.17
CA LYS A 126 20.57 2.89 -1.30
C LYS A 126 20.21 2.82 0.19
N TYR A 127 19.08 2.20 0.55
CA TYR A 127 18.63 2.01 1.92
C TYR A 127 18.84 0.57 2.42
N GLY A 128 19.71 -0.19 1.76
CA GLY A 128 20.02 -1.57 2.14
C GLY A 128 18.82 -2.50 2.02
N ALA A 129 17.97 -2.28 1.01
CA ALA A 129 16.76 -3.07 0.79
C ALA A 129 17.06 -4.57 0.68
N LYS A 130 16.37 -5.37 1.50
CA LYS A 130 16.45 -6.84 1.50
C LYS A 130 15.14 -7.42 0.98
N THR A 131 15.23 -8.43 0.12
CA THR A 131 14.06 -9.14 -0.40
C THR A 131 14.02 -10.56 0.18
N GLN A 132 12.83 -11.00 0.58
CA GLN A 132 12.57 -12.37 1.04
C GLN A 132 11.34 -12.94 0.33
N LYS A 133 11.39 -14.21 -0.08
CA LYS A 133 10.23 -14.92 -0.62
C LYS A 133 9.24 -15.25 0.47
N MET A 134 7.95 -15.12 0.15
CA MET A 134 6.87 -15.41 1.08
C MET A 134 6.42 -16.87 0.94
N GLY A 135 6.18 -17.53 2.07
CA GLY A 135 5.71 -18.92 2.11
C GLY A 135 4.27 -19.08 1.66
N THR A 136 3.85 -20.33 1.44
CA THR A 136 2.50 -20.68 0.97
C THR A 136 1.37 -20.35 1.96
N GLY A 137 1.67 -20.27 3.26
CA GLY A 137 0.71 -19.87 4.30
C GLY A 137 0.69 -18.37 4.62
N SER A 138 1.38 -17.54 3.84
CA SER A 138 1.39 -16.09 4.05
C SER A 138 0.18 -15.40 3.42
N GLU A 139 -0.04 -14.11 3.74
CA GLU A 139 -1.10 -13.29 3.12
C GLU A 139 -0.98 -13.23 1.59
N PHE A 140 0.25 -13.31 1.06
CA PHE A 140 0.53 -13.31 -0.38
C PHE A 140 1.39 -14.53 -0.78
N PRO A 141 0.77 -15.73 -0.91
CA PRO A 141 1.48 -16.96 -1.26
C PRO A 141 2.26 -16.85 -2.57
N GLY A 142 3.52 -17.29 -2.58
CA GLY A 142 4.41 -17.19 -3.75
C GLY A 142 4.89 -15.75 -4.04
N GLY A 143 4.44 -14.78 -3.24
CA GLY A 143 4.85 -13.40 -3.27
C GLY A 143 6.24 -13.16 -2.71
N SER A 144 6.57 -11.89 -2.52
CA SER A 144 7.85 -11.47 -1.93
C SER A 144 7.61 -10.30 -1.00
N LYS A 145 8.43 -10.18 0.04
CA LYS A 145 8.51 -8.96 0.84
C LYS A 145 9.84 -8.25 0.62
N LEU A 146 9.82 -6.93 0.61
CA LEU A 146 11.00 -6.08 0.55
C LEU A 146 11.03 -5.19 1.79
N ILE A 147 12.12 -5.27 2.54
CA ILE A 147 12.31 -4.55 3.79
C ILE A 147 13.48 -3.58 3.61
N PHE A 148 13.30 -2.32 3.97
CA PHE A 148 14.37 -1.33 4.00
C PHE A 148 14.19 -0.39 5.20
N LYS A 149 15.28 0.25 5.61
CA LYS A 149 15.25 1.25 6.69
C LYS A 149 15.57 2.62 6.12
N LYS A 150 14.68 3.58 6.32
CA LYS A 150 14.92 4.99 5.98
C LYS A 150 14.73 5.83 7.23
N GLY A 151 15.80 6.49 7.68
CA GLY A 151 15.80 7.20 8.95
C GLY A 151 15.50 6.26 10.13
N ARG A 152 14.47 6.58 10.90
CA ARG A 152 14.02 5.79 12.07
C ARG A 152 12.99 4.72 11.75
N HIS A 153 12.47 4.68 10.52
CA HIS A 153 11.37 3.80 10.16
C HIS A 153 11.85 2.64 9.29
N TYR A 154 11.36 1.45 9.62
CA TYR A 154 11.39 0.29 8.76
C TYR A 154 10.15 0.32 7.88
N ALA A 155 10.37 0.15 6.59
CA ALA A 155 9.31 -0.04 5.62
C ALA A 155 9.31 -1.49 5.16
N THR A 156 8.15 -2.16 5.26
CA THR A 156 7.95 -3.49 4.67
C THR A 156 6.92 -3.39 3.55
N LEU A 157 7.34 -3.80 2.36
CA LEU A 157 6.50 -3.85 1.17
C LEU A 157 6.16 -5.31 0.89
N HIS A 158 4.88 -5.65 0.76
CA HIS A 158 4.45 -6.97 0.34
C HIS A 158 3.99 -6.95 -1.12
N PHE A 159 4.48 -7.92 -1.88
CA PHE A 159 4.17 -8.09 -3.30
C PHE A 159 3.51 -9.46 -3.52
N ASP A 160 2.50 -9.50 -4.39
CA ASP A 160 1.89 -10.76 -4.82
C ASP A 160 2.82 -11.59 -5.72
N SER A 161 2.34 -12.75 -6.17
CA SER A 161 3.06 -13.62 -7.11
C SER A 161 3.31 -12.98 -8.48
N LYS A 162 2.60 -11.91 -8.81
CA LYS A 162 2.80 -11.08 -10.01
C LYS A 162 3.79 -9.92 -9.76
N ASN A 163 4.40 -9.89 -8.58
CA ASN A 163 5.34 -8.86 -8.12
C ASN A 163 4.73 -7.45 -8.04
N LEU A 164 3.42 -7.33 -7.84
CA LEU A 164 2.74 -6.05 -7.65
C LEU A 164 2.56 -5.75 -6.16
N LEU A 165 2.81 -4.51 -5.75
CA LEU A 165 2.64 -4.04 -4.38
C LEU A 165 1.18 -4.21 -3.92
N LYS A 166 0.98 -4.88 -2.78
CA LYS A 166 -0.34 -5.12 -2.17
C LYS A 166 -0.51 -4.50 -0.79
N SER A 167 0.58 -4.38 -0.04
CA SER A 167 0.58 -3.66 1.22
C SER A 167 1.92 -3.00 1.51
N LEU A 168 1.84 -1.94 2.32
CA LEU A 168 2.97 -1.18 2.86
C LEU A 168 2.77 -1.05 4.36
N SER A 169 3.78 -1.40 5.15
CA SER A 169 3.85 -1.06 6.57
C SER A 169 5.04 -0.15 6.87
N LEU A 170 4.83 0.77 7.80
CA LEU A 170 5.83 1.68 8.33
C LEU A 170 5.87 1.51 9.84
N THR A 171 6.98 1.03 10.38
CA THR A 171 7.13 0.75 11.82
C THR A 171 8.45 1.29 12.35
N THR A 172 8.59 1.48 13.66
CA THR A 172 9.88 1.82 14.29
C THR A 172 10.74 0.60 14.58
N GLU A 173 10.12 -0.59 14.61
CA GLU A 173 10.77 -1.86 14.88
C GLU A 173 10.65 -2.80 13.68
N VAL A 174 11.61 -3.71 13.54
CA VAL A 174 11.52 -4.77 12.52
C VAL A 174 10.44 -5.74 12.96
N ILE A 175 9.36 -5.87 12.20
CA ILE A 175 8.42 -6.97 12.37
C ILE A 175 9.20 -8.27 12.04
N ASN A 176 9.61 -8.99 13.08
CA ASN A 176 10.36 -10.23 12.93
C ASN A 176 9.43 -11.28 12.31
N PRO A 177 9.74 -11.87 11.14
CA PRO A 177 8.92 -12.92 10.54
C PRO A 177 8.73 -14.18 11.40
N ALA A 178 9.48 -14.33 12.49
CA ALA A 178 9.36 -15.46 13.42
C ALA A 178 8.32 -15.24 14.53
N ALA A 179 7.58 -14.13 14.53
CA ALA A 179 6.63 -13.79 15.59
C ALA A 179 5.17 -14.21 15.33
N ASN A 180 4.88 -14.96 14.25
CA ASN A 180 3.57 -15.59 14.00
C ASN A 180 3.74 -17.10 13.78
#